data_AF-A0A8H9XL75-F1
#
_entry.id   AF-A0A8H9XL75-F1
#
_cell.length_a   1.000
_cell.length_b   1.000
_cell.length_c   1.000
_cell.angle_alpha   90.00
_cell.angle_beta   90.00
_cell.angle_gamma   90.00
#
_symmetry.space_group_name_H-M   'P 1'
#
loop_
_entity.id
_entity.type
_entity.pdbx_description
1 polymer ?
#
loop_
_entity_poly.entity_id
_entity_poly.type
_entity_poly.pdbx_seq_one_letter_code
_entity_poly.pdbx_strand_id
1 'polypeptide(L)'
;MKITAIVLAASAFAAAGAAANAADLSDMDYLRATRCHALASTDLVDLDTAAIDKMLQDQRYGRSSYVLERANSERSRAGRQARSAEGEERSRLLAEVNGPCQAWLSGAESLKTAKAGGPAAD
;
A
#
# COMPACT_ATOMS: atom_id res chain seq x y z
N MET A 1 -42.03 0.74 -15.29
CA MET A 1 -41.00 0.67 -14.24
C MET A 1 -40.58 -0.78 -14.06
N LYS A 2 -39.33 -1.13 -14.39
CA LYS A 2 -38.67 -2.37 -13.95
C LYS A 2 -37.17 -2.13 -14.08
N ILE A 3 -36.53 -1.93 -12.93
CA ILE A 3 -35.17 -1.47 -12.75
C ILE A 3 -34.24 -2.70 -12.67
N THR A 4 -33.29 -2.72 -13.60
CA THR A 4 -31.92 -3.26 -13.56
C THR A 4 -31.61 -4.51 -12.72
N ALA A 5 -31.19 -5.57 -13.41
CA ALA A 5 -30.35 -6.62 -12.85
C ALA A 5 -28.88 -6.14 -12.87
N ILE A 6 -28.36 -5.73 -11.72
CA ILE A 6 -26.92 -5.48 -11.55
C ILE A 6 -26.28 -6.83 -11.23
N VAL A 7 -25.52 -7.36 -12.19
CA VAL A 7 -24.63 -8.49 -11.97
C VAL A 7 -23.43 -7.98 -11.16
N LEU A 8 -23.49 -8.16 -9.84
CA LEU A 8 -22.33 -8.01 -8.96
C LEU A 8 -21.40 -9.20 -9.23
N ALA A 9 -20.38 -8.98 -10.07
CA ALA A 9 -19.21 -9.83 -10.10
C ALA A 9 -18.47 -9.65 -8.77
N ALA A 10 -18.83 -10.45 -7.77
CA ALA A 10 -18.04 -10.65 -6.58
C ALA A 10 -16.74 -11.35 -6.99
N SER A 11 -15.73 -10.56 -7.32
CA SER A 11 -14.38 -11.05 -7.51
C SER A 11 -13.90 -11.57 -6.14
N ALA A 12 -13.83 -12.90 -6.03
CA ALA A 12 -13.15 -13.58 -4.95
C ALA A 12 -11.66 -13.17 -5.00
N PHE A 13 -11.30 -12.11 -4.28
CA PHE A 13 -9.91 -11.73 -4.12
C PHE A 13 -9.36 -12.44 -2.90
N ALA A 14 -8.48 -13.41 -3.19
CA ALA A 14 -7.65 -14.07 -2.22
C ALA A 14 -7.05 -13.01 -1.28
N ALA A 15 -7.31 -13.19 0.01
CA ALA A 15 -6.67 -12.44 1.06
C ALA A 15 -5.15 -12.62 0.93
N ALA A 16 -4.48 -11.66 0.29
CA ALA A 16 -3.05 -11.42 0.50
C ALA A 16 -2.87 -10.72 1.86
N GLY A 17 -3.47 -11.27 2.90
CA GLY A 17 -3.35 -10.82 4.28
C GLY A 17 -2.17 -11.53 4.93
N ALA A 18 -0.96 -11.27 4.45
CA ALA A 18 0.25 -11.82 5.05
C ALA A 18 1.50 -11.03 4.65
N ALA A 19 1.54 -9.72 4.90
CA ALA A 19 2.79 -8.97 4.85
C ALA A 19 2.83 -7.86 5.91
N ALA A 20 2.36 -8.19 7.11
CA ALA A 20 2.45 -7.34 8.30
C ALA A 20 3.46 -7.87 9.34
N ASN A 21 4.18 -8.94 9.01
CA ASN A 21 5.26 -9.47 9.84
C ASN A 21 6.56 -9.21 9.10
N ALA A 22 7.51 -8.55 9.76
CA ALA A 22 8.81 -8.14 9.24
C ALA A 22 9.74 -9.35 8.92
N ALA A 23 9.31 -10.20 8.00
CA ALA A 23 10.18 -11.03 7.18
C ALA A 23 10.57 -10.23 5.92
N ASP A 24 11.70 -10.55 5.30
CA ASP A 24 12.13 -9.88 4.07
C ASP A 24 11.04 -9.94 2.99
N LEU A 25 10.56 -8.76 2.56
CA LEU A 25 9.59 -8.67 1.48
C LEU A 25 10.21 -9.22 0.20
N SER A 26 9.45 -10.00 -0.57
CA SER A 26 9.84 -10.31 -1.94
C SER A 26 10.01 -9.01 -2.74
N ASP A 27 10.82 -9.01 -3.79
CA ASP A 27 10.99 -7.83 -4.63
C ASP A 27 9.66 -7.33 -5.22
N MET A 28 8.75 -8.26 -5.54
CA MET A 28 7.42 -7.91 -6.02
C MET A 28 6.55 -7.25 -4.95
N ASP A 29 6.62 -7.73 -3.70
CA ASP A 29 5.87 -7.12 -2.61
C ASP A 29 6.47 -5.77 -2.19
N TYR A 30 7.79 -5.60 -2.28
CA TYR A 30 8.43 -4.30 -2.08
C TYR A 30 7.99 -3.26 -3.12
N LEU A 31 7.88 -3.66 -4.39
CA LEU A 31 7.37 -2.79 -5.46
C LEU A 31 5.89 -2.43 -5.24
N ARG A 32 5.06 -3.39 -4.84
CA ARG A 32 3.64 -3.16 -4.53
C ARG A 32 3.45 -2.27 -3.32
N ALA A 33 4.17 -2.52 -2.22
CA ALA A 33 4.19 -1.67 -1.05
C ALA A 33 4.65 -0.24 -1.38
N THR A 34 5.64 -0.10 -2.26
CA THR A 34 6.10 1.22 -2.74
C THR A 34 5.00 1.96 -3.50
N ARG A 35 4.25 1.27 -4.37
CA ARG A 35 3.08 1.83 -5.06
C ARG A 35 2.00 2.24 -4.07
N CYS A 36 1.67 1.38 -3.11
CA CYS A 36 0.67 1.67 -2.09
C CYS A 36 1.04 2.87 -1.21
N HIS A 37 2.31 2.97 -0.81
CA HIS A 37 2.81 4.16 -0.12
C HIS A 37 2.62 5.41 -0.99
N ALA A 38 2.99 5.35 -2.27
CA ALA A 38 2.87 6.49 -3.16
C ALA A 38 1.41 6.94 -3.37
N LEU A 39 0.47 6.01 -3.50
CA LEU A 39 -0.96 6.34 -3.60
C LEU A 39 -1.49 6.95 -2.29
N ALA A 40 -1.12 6.37 -1.14
CA ALA A 40 -1.55 6.83 0.17
C ALA A 40 -0.93 8.19 0.59
N SER A 41 0.24 8.53 0.04
CA SER A 41 0.94 9.80 0.31
C SER A 41 0.38 11.02 -0.44
N THR A 42 -0.78 10.87 -1.10
CA THR A 42 -1.42 11.92 -1.89
C THR A 42 -2.82 12.21 -1.37
N ASP A 43 -3.40 13.32 -1.80
CA ASP A 43 -4.77 13.77 -1.48
C ASP A 43 -5.88 12.82 -2.01
N LEU A 44 -5.50 11.63 -2.51
CA LEU A 44 -6.42 10.55 -2.81
C LEU A 44 -7.09 10.03 -1.52
N VAL A 45 -6.32 9.90 -0.43
CA VAL A 45 -6.79 9.43 0.89
C VAL A 45 -6.10 10.22 2.00
N ASP A 46 -6.78 10.42 3.12
CA ASP A 46 -6.18 11.00 4.33
C ASP A 46 -5.71 9.87 5.26
N LEU A 47 -4.47 9.42 5.07
CA LEU A 47 -3.85 8.35 5.86
C LEU A 47 -2.44 8.75 6.30
N ASP A 48 -2.06 8.35 7.53
CA ASP A 48 -0.67 8.47 7.96
C ASP A 48 0.19 7.38 7.30
N THR A 49 1.15 7.81 6.48
CA THR A 49 2.06 6.91 5.77
C THR A 49 3.40 6.69 6.46
N ALA A 50 3.65 7.30 7.62
CA ALA A 50 4.95 7.22 8.29
C ALA A 50 5.39 5.77 8.56
N ALA A 51 4.43 4.91 8.88
CA ALA A 51 4.71 3.53 9.19
C ALA A 51 5.17 2.72 7.96
N ILE A 52 4.46 2.86 6.83
CA ILE A 52 4.81 2.15 5.59
C ILE A 52 6.10 2.71 4.98
N ASP A 53 6.35 4.02 5.12
CA ASP A 53 7.62 4.62 4.71
C ASP A 53 8.79 4.00 5.48
N LYS A 54 8.68 3.92 6.81
CA LYS A 54 9.71 3.26 7.63
C LYS A 54 9.92 1.80 7.24
N MET A 55 8.85 1.04 7.05
CA MET A 55 8.94 -0.35 6.61
C MET A 55 9.70 -0.46 5.28
N LEU A 56 9.39 0.40 4.30
CA LEU A 56 10.09 0.42 3.00
C LEU A 56 11.57 0.80 3.13
N GLN A 57 11.91 1.70 4.06
CA GLN A 57 13.31 2.04 4.34
C GLN A 57 14.08 0.84 4.91
N ASP A 58 13.50 0.15 5.90
CA ASP A 58 14.11 -1.03 6.53
C ASP A 58 14.28 -2.17 5.50
N GLN A 59 13.31 -2.32 4.59
CA GLN A 59 13.31 -3.32 3.52
C GLN A 59 14.21 -2.99 2.33
N ARG A 60 14.80 -1.79 2.28
CA ARG A 60 15.66 -1.35 1.16
C ARG A 60 16.99 -2.09 1.11
N TYR A 61 17.53 -2.44 2.27
CA TYR A 61 18.85 -3.05 2.40
C TYR A 61 18.89 -4.44 1.76
N GLY A 62 19.98 -4.74 1.04
CA GLY A 62 20.15 -6.03 0.34
C GLY A 62 19.44 -6.15 -1.01
N ARG A 63 18.60 -5.17 -1.41
CA ARG A 63 17.95 -5.18 -2.72
C ARG A 63 18.89 -4.76 -3.84
N SER A 64 18.71 -5.38 -5.00
CA SER A 64 19.45 -5.01 -6.21
C SER A 64 19.14 -3.59 -6.66
N SER A 65 20.09 -2.96 -7.36
CA SER A 65 19.90 -1.62 -7.94
C SER A 65 18.69 -1.55 -8.87
N TYR A 66 18.45 -2.61 -9.65
CA TYR A 66 17.29 -2.73 -10.55
C TYR A 66 15.96 -2.60 -9.79
N VAL A 67 15.83 -3.28 -8.65
CA VAL A 67 14.60 -3.24 -7.83
C VAL A 67 14.38 -1.86 -7.25
N LEU A 68 15.45 -1.19 -6.79
CA LEU A 68 15.38 0.16 -6.23
C LEU A 68 15.00 1.21 -7.29
N GLU A 69 15.58 1.11 -8.48
CA GLU A 69 15.26 2.00 -9.60
C GLU A 69 13.81 1.80 -10.08
N ARG A 70 13.38 0.54 -10.15
CA ARG A 70 12.00 0.21 -10.46
C ARG A 70 11.03 0.72 -9.39
N ALA A 71 11.37 0.60 -8.11
CA ALA A 71 10.57 1.14 -7.01
C ALA A 71 10.41 2.66 -7.12
N ASN A 72 11.49 3.38 -7.45
CA ASN A 72 11.41 4.83 -7.67
C ASN A 72 10.52 5.19 -8.87
N SER A 73 10.62 4.42 -9.95
CA SER A 73 9.76 4.56 -11.12
C SER A 73 8.28 4.32 -10.78
N GLU A 74 7.97 3.27 -10.02
CA GLU A 74 6.61 2.97 -9.56
C GLU A 74 6.06 4.04 -8.63
N ARG A 75 6.86 4.53 -7.67
CA ARG A 75 6.47 5.63 -6.79
C ARG A 75 6.09 6.88 -7.59
N SER A 76 6.93 7.25 -8.56
CA SER A 76 6.69 8.41 -9.40
C SER A 76 5.45 8.24 -10.29
N ARG A 77 5.24 7.03 -10.84
CA ARG A 77 4.06 6.71 -11.67
C ARG A 77 2.77 6.76 -10.85
N ALA A 78 2.74 6.09 -9.70
CA ALA A 78 1.59 6.05 -8.80
C ALA A 78 1.26 7.46 -8.27
N GLY A 79 2.26 8.24 -7.86
CA GLY A 79 2.05 9.61 -7.42
C GLY A 79 1.54 10.55 -8.52
N ARG A 80 1.88 10.31 -9.79
CA ARG A 80 1.27 11.04 -10.92
C ARG A 80 -0.17 10.58 -11.16
N GLN A 81 -0.41 9.27 -11.20
CA GLN A 81 -1.74 8.69 -11.38
C GLN A 81 -2.71 9.25 -10.34
N ALA A 82 -2.35 9.23 -9.05
CA ALA A 82 -3.21 9.72 -7.99
C ALA A 82 -3.53 11.23 -8.12
N ARG A 83 -2.55 12.06 -8.51
CA ARG A 83 -2.76 13.52 -8.69
C ARG A 83 -3.61 13.85 -9.91
N SER A 84 -3.52 13.05 -10.98
CA SER A 84 -4.29 13.26 -12.21
C SER A 84 -5.57 12.44 -12.27
N ALA A 85 -5.89 11.67 -11.23
CA ALA A 85 -7.03 10.75 -11.26
C ALA A 85 -8.35 11.50 -11.03
N GLU A 86 -9.27 11.28 -11.96
CA GLU A 86 -10.62 11.84 -11.95
C GLU A 86 -11.64 10.72 -12.25
N GLY A 87 -12.90 10.94 -11.86
CA GLY A 87 -14.01 10.04 -12.16
C GLY A 87 -13.76 8.57 -11.78
N GLU A 88 -13.84 7.69 -12.78
CA GLU A 88 -13.69 6.24 -12.62
C GLU A 88 -12.27 5.85 -12.20
N GLU A 89 -11.23 6.51 -12.72
CA GLU A 89 -9.84 6.20 -12.35
C GLU A 89 -9.58 6.54 -10.89
N ARG A 90 -10.10 7.67 -10.40
CA ARG A 90 -10.01 8.02 -8.97
C ARG A 90 -10.68 6.96 -8.11
N SER A 91 -11.86 6.49 -8.51
CA SER A 91 -12.60 5.44 -7.81
C SER A 91 -11.84 4.11 -7.80
N ARG A 92 -11.15 3.77 -8.90
CA ARG A 92 -10.31 2.58 -9.01
C ARG A 92 -9.09 2.65 -8.10
N LEU A 93 -8.37 3.78 -8.09
CA LEU A 93 -7.22 3.96 -7.21
C LEU A 93 -7.64 3.96 -5.74
N LEU A 94 -8.79 4.54 -5.41
CA LEU A 94 -9.38 4.43 -4.06
C LEU A 94 -9.66 2.98 -3.67
N ALA A 95 -10.22 2.18 -4.58
CA ALA A 95 -10.44 0.76 -4.34
C ALA A 95 -9.12 -0.01 -4.17
N GLU A 96 -8.06 0.38 -4.88
CA GLU A 96 -6.72 -0.19 -4.71
C GLU A 96 -6.16 0.12 -3.30
N VAL A 97 -6.27 1.38 -2.87
CA VAL A 97 -5.81 1.80 -1.54
C VAL A 97 -6.61 1.12 -0.42
N ASN A 98 -7.94 1.05 -0.55
CA ASN A 98 -8.82 0.49 0.45
C ASN A 98 -8.91 -1.05 0.43
N GLY A 99 -8.40 -1.69 -0.62
CA GLY A 99 -8.38 -3.14 -0.76
C GLY A 99 -6.96 -3.70 -0.61
N PRO A 100 -6.27 -4.01 -1.72
CA PRO A 100 -4.98 -4.70 -1.69
C PRO A 100 -3.90 -3.95 -0.90
N CYS A 101 -3.91 -2.61 -0.88
CA CYS A 101 -2.90 -1.85 -0.15
C CYS A 101 -3.02 -1.95 1.38
N GLN A 102 -4.19 -2.33 1.90
CA GLN A 102 -4.40 -2.45 3.34
C GLN A 102 -3.48 -3.49 3.98
N ALA A 103 -3.02 -4.49 3.23
CA ALA A 103 -2.07 -5.50 3.71
C ALA A 103 -0.76 -4.89 4.23
N TRP A 104 -0.30 -3.78 3.62
CA TRP A 104 0.91 -3.08 4.04
C TRP A 104 0.61 -1.87 4.92
N LEU A 105 -0.50 -1.17 4.68
CA LEU A 105 -0.87 0.02 5.46
C LEU A 105 -1.22 -0.35 6.91
N SER A 106 -2.11 -1.31 7.12
CA SER A 106 -2.50 -1.78 8.46
C SER A 106 -1.37 -2.53 9.19
N GLY A 107 -0.57 -3.29 8.43
CA GLY A 107 0.58 -4.01 8.95
C GLY A 107 1.69 -3.08 9.42
N ALA A 108 1.94 -2.02 8.65
CA ALA A 108 2.89 -1.00 9.05
C ALA A 108 2.40 -0.23 10.30
N GLU A 109 1.13 0.14 10.38
CA GLU A 109 0.56 0.76 11.59
C GLU A 109 0.72 -0.12 12.85
N SER A 110 0.58 -1.43 12.68
CA SER A 110 0.82 -2.40 13.76
C SER A 110 2.29 -2.38 14.22
N LEU A 111 3.26 -2.28 13.29
CA LEU A 111 4.69 -2.12 13.61
C LEU A 111 4.98 -0.78 14.30
N LYS A 112 4.34 0.31 13.87
CA LYS A 112 4.45 1.64 14.52
C LYS A 112 3.97 1.57 15.97
N THR A 113 2.82 0.95 16.20
CA THR A 113 2.24 0.77 17.54
C THR A 113 3.12 -0.11 18.42
N ALA A 114 3.62 -1.24 17.90
CA ALA A 114 4.53 -2.11 18.62
C ALA A 114 5.84 -1.40 19.01
N LYS A 115 6.35 -0.51 18.15
CA LYS A 115 7.55 0.28 18.47
C LYS A 115 7.29 1.41 19.46
N ALA A 116 6.09 1.99 19.47
CA ALA A 116 5.68 3.03 20.42
C ALA A 116 5.37 2.46 21.81
N GLY A 117 4.98 1.19 21.91
CA GLY A 117 4.68 0.48 23.16
C GLY A 117 5.83 -0.34 23.75
N GLY A 118 7.09 -0.08 23.37
CA GLY A 118 8.24 -0.75 23.97
C GLY A 118 8.23 -0.59 25.50
N PRO A 119 8.52 -1.65 26.28
CA PRO A 119 8.26 -1.66 27.71
C PRO A 119 9.01 -0.50 28.39
N ALA A 120 8.27 0.31 29.14
CA ALA A 120 8.86 1.09 30.22
C ALA A 120 9.55 0.08 31.13
N ALA A 121 10.89 0.08 31.11
CA ALA A 121 11.68 -0.59 32.12
C ALA A 121 11.57 0.26 33.38
N ASP A 122 10.65 -0.12 34.26
CA ASP A 122 10.72 0.19 35.69
C ASP A 122 11.80 -0.67 36.36
#